data_AF-A0A5D4K635-F1
#
_entry.id   AF-A0A5D4K635-F1
#
_cell.length_a   1.000
_cell.length_b   1.000
_cell.length_c   1.000
_cell.angle_alpha   90.00
_cell.angle_beta   90.00
_cell.angle_gamma   90.00
#
_symmetry.space_group_name_H-M   'P 1'
#
loop_
_entity.id
_entity.type
_entity.pdbx_description
1 polymer ?
#
loop_
_entity_poly.entity_id
_entity_poly.type
_entity_poly.pdbx_seq_one_letter_code
_entity_poly.pdbx_strand_id
1 'polypeptide(L)' 'MRNQEDFRDVPAGGTISFQHLLIYLEQGREIEFIYMDKEYFISNTNEGRALWNGDNKMSDYFNKEDLYFTESVKWMEFL' A
#
# COMPACT_ATOMS: atom_id res chain seq x y z
N MET A 1 -0.89 -18.85 -19.29
CA MET A 1 -0.12 -18.92 -18.03
C MET A 1 0.42 -17.53 -17.77
N ARG A 2 -0.08 -16.83 -16.76
CA ARG A 2 0.44 -15.51 -16.40
C ARG A 2 1.78 -15.78 -15.71
N ASN A 3 2.87 -15.22 -16.25
CA ASN A 3 4.21 -15.40 -15.68
C ASN A 3 4.13 -15.13 -14.18
N GLN A 4 4.39 -16.16 -13.37
CA GLN A 4 4.79 -15.96 -11.98
C GLN A 4 6.17 -15.33 -12.09
N GLU A 5 6.21 -14.01 -12.28
CA GLU A 5 7.39 -13.27 -11.86
C GLU A 5 7.61 -13.65 -10.40
N ASP A 6 8.86 -13.90 -10.06
CA ASP A 6 9.30 -14.33 -8.75
C ASP A 6 9.06 -13.18 -7.76
N PHE A 7 7.80 -12.99 -7.33
CA PHE A 7 7.35 -12.00 -6.36
C PHE A 7 7.80 -12.47 -4.98
N ARG A 8 9.10 -12.40 -4.75
CA ARG A 8 9.69 -12.63 -3.44
C ARG A 8 9.24 -11.50 -2.53
N ASP A 9 8.86 -11.87 -1.31
CA ASP A 9 8.59 -10.88 -0.28
C ASP A 9 9.79 -9.96 -0.13
N VAL A 10 9.53 -8.67 -0.32
CA VAL A 10 10.46 -7.60 -0.04
C VAL A 10 10.51 -7.41 1.47
N PRO A 11 11.71 -7.37 2.09
CA PRO A 11 11.86 -7.10 3.51
C PRO A 11 11.22 -5.75 3.92
N ALA A 12 10.81 -5.67 5.18
CA ALA A 12 10.49 -4.42 5.86
C ALA A 12 11.59 -3.36 5.64
N GLY A 13 11.23 -2.09 5.44
CA GLY A 13 12.16 -1.03 5.03
C GLY A 13 12.45 -0.97 3.51
N GLY A 14 11.94 -1.92 2.72
CA GLY A 14 12.23 -2.01 1.29
C GLY A 14 11.36 -1.10 0.42
N THR A 15 11.82 -0.80 -0.80
CA THR A 15 11.00 -0.15 -1.83
C THR A 15 10.28 -1.20 -2.66
N ILE A 16 8.95 -1.08 -2.80
CA ILE A 16 8.18 -1.91 -3.72
C ILE A 16 7.59 -1.07 -4.86
N SER A 17 7.40 -1.70 -6.03
CA SER A 17 6.68 -1.08 -7.14
C SER A 17 5.18 -1.03 -6.85
N PHE A 18 4.46 -0.16 -7.57
CA PHE A 18 3.00 -0.11 -7.48
C PHE A 18 2.34 -1.47 -7.77
N GLN A 19 2.87 -2.25 -8.72
CA GLN A 19 2.36 -3.60 -9.01
C GLN A 19 2.56 -4.57 -7.84
N HIS A 20 3.69 -4.50 -7.15
CA HIS A 20 3.91 -5.27 -5.92
C HIS A 20 2.94 -4.87 -4.81
N LEU A 21 2.70 -3.56 -4.63
CA LEU A 21 1.72 -3.05 -3.67
C LEU A 21 0.33 -3.67 -3.94
N LEU A 22 -0.09 -3.68 -5.21
CA LEU A 22 -1.37 -4.29 -5.59
C LEU A 22 -1.44 -5.77 -5.24
N ILE A 23 -0.36 -6.52 -5.45
CA ILE A 23 -0.31 -7.95 -5.12
C ILE A 23 -0.38 -8.16 -3.60
N TYR A 24 0.34 -7.36 -2.81
CA TYR A 24 0.25 -7.44 -1.35
C TYR A 24 -1.16 -7.14 -0.84
N LEU A 25 -1.84 -6.17 -1.46
CA LEU A 25 -3.24 -5.88 -1.16
C LEU A 25 -4.17 -7.02 -1.59
N GLU A 26 -3.93 -7.68 -2.72
CA GLU A 26 -4.70 -8.88 -3.13
C GLU A 26 -4.50 -10.06 -2.15
N GLN A 27 -3.31 -10.17 -1.53
CA GLN A 27 -3.00 -11.19 -0.53
C GLN A 27 -3.63 -10.93 0.85
N GLY A 28 -4.34 -9.82 1.04
CA GLY A 28 -4.94 -9.49 2.34
C GLY A 28 -3.96 -8.86 3.34
N ARG A 29 -2.75 -8.47 2.90
CA ARG A 29 -1.78 -7.80 3.78
C ARG A 29 -2.27 -6.42 4.18
N GLU A 30 -1.85 -6.00 5.36
CA GLU A 30 -1.87 -4.61 5.79
C GLU A 30 -0.54 -3.96 5.41
N ILE A 31 -0.58 -2.67 5.08
CA ILE A 31 0.57 -1.99 4.46
C ILE A 31 0.81 -0.68 5.17
N GLU A 32 2.02 -0.50 5.67
CA GLU A 32 2.52 0.75 6.23
C GLU A 32 3.60 1.32 5.30
N PHE A 33 3.49 2.61 4.97
CA PHE A 33 4.43 3.27 4.08
C PHE A 33 4.56 4.76 4.38
N ILE A 34 5.72 5.32 4.05
CA ILE A 34 6.00 6.75 4.16
C ILE A 34 5.82 7.40 2.79
N TYR A 35 5.08 8.51 2.78
CA TYR A 35 4.89 9.37 1.63
C TYR A 35 4.93 10.84 2.07
N MET A 36 5.83 11.63 1.48
CA MET A 36 6.07 13.05 1.85
C MET A 36 6.26 13.24 3.37
N ASP A 37 7.15 12.45 3.98
CA ASP A 37 7.47 12.44 5.42
C ASP A 37 6.26 12.19 6.34
N LYS A 38 5.19 11.60 5.79
CA LYS A 38 4.01 11.17 6.54
C LYS A 38 3.80 9.68 6.39
N GLU A 39 3.45 9.05 7.49
CA GLU A 39 3.13 7.63 7.55
C GLU A 39 1.67 7.41 7.14
N TYR A 40 1.46 6.41 6.30
CA TYR A 40 0.17 5.98 5.83
C TYR A 40 0.02 4.49 6.10
N PHE A 41 -1.20 4.10 6.44
CA PHE A 41 -1.54 2.71 6.70
C PHE A 41 -2.78 2.31 5.92
N ILE A 42 -2.69 1.19 5.20
CA ILE A 42 -3.82 0.54 4.54
C ILE A 42 -4.17 -0.70 5.36
N SER A 43 -5.19 -0.56 6.21
CA SER A 43 -5.67 -1.64 7.06
C SER A 43 -6.54 -2.63 6.27
N ASN A 44 -6.60 -3.88 6.72
CA ASN A 44 -7.53 -4.89 6.20
C ASN A 44 -8.58 -5.24 7.25
N THR A 45 -9.74 -4.56 7.20
CA THR A 45 -10.82 -4.74 8.17
C THR A 45 -11.92 -5.66 7.64
N ASN A 46 -12.83 -6.09 8.52
CA ASN A 46 -13.98 -6.91 8.13
C ASN A 46 -14.91 -6.23 7.11
N GLU A 47 -14.90 -4.89 7.04
CA GLU A 47 -15.75 -4.10 6.13
C GLU A 47 -15.03 -3.78 4.80
N GLY A 48 -13.78 -4.21 4.64
CA GLY A 48 -12.92 -3.86 3.52
C GLY A 48 -11.64 -3.18 3.99
N ARG A 49 -10.98 -2.47 3.08
CA ARG A 49 -9.72 -1.79 3.37
C ARG A 49 -10.00 -0.34 3.76
N ALA A 50 -9.24 0.21 4.70
CA ALA A 50 -9.33 1.63 5.06
C ALA A 50 -7.94 2.26 4.96
N LEU A 51 -7.90 3.53 4.54
CA LEU A 51 -6.67 4.31 4.46
C LEU A 51 -6.58 5.23 5.66
N TRP A 52 -5.41 5.27 6.27
CA TRP A 52 -5.12 6.08 7.45
C TRP A 52 -3.88 6.93 7.22
N ASN A 53 -3.84 8.07 7.91
CA ASN A 53 -2.67 8.92 8.05
C ASN A 53 -2.52 9.23 9.55
N GLY A 54 -1.63 8.50 10.23
CA GLY A 54 -1.66 8.39 11.68
C GLY A 54 -3.06 8.00 12.19
N ASP A 55 -3.60 8.77 13.13
CA ASP A 55 -4.94 8.54 13.71
C ASP A 55 -6.10 9.00 12.81
N ASN A 56 -5.81 9.67 11.68
CA ASN A 56 -6.84 10.21 10.80
C ASN A 56 -7.25 9.21 9.73
N LYS A 57 -8.48 8.69 9.80
CA LYS A 57 -9.03 7.84 8.74
C LYS A 57 -9.36 8.69 7.51
N MET A 58 -8.67 8.39 6.41
CA MET A 58 -8.81 9.09 5.13
C MET A 58 -9.91 8.48 4.25
N SER A 59 -10.17 7.17 4.37
CA SER A 59 -11.20 6.45 3.61
C SER A 59 -11.69 5.22 4.37
N ASP A 60 -13.00 4.98 4.38
CA ASP A 60 -13.61 3.75 4.93
C ASP A 60 -13.50 2.55 3.97
N TYR A 61 -13.39 2.82 2.65
CA TYR A 61 -13.36 1.81 1.59
C TYR A 61 -12.25 2.15 0.58
N PHE A 62 -11.01 1.87 0.99
CA PHE A 62 -9.81 2.07 0.19
C PHE A 62 -9.96 1.47 -1.21
N ASN A 63 -9.78 2.32 -2.21
CA ASN A 63 -9.66 1.98 -3.62
C ASN A 63 -8.31 2.50 -4.17
N LYS A 64 -7.97 2.13 -5.41
CA LYS A 64 -6.70 2.57 -6.01
C LYS A 64 -6.69 4.08 -6.31
N GLU A 65 -7.85 4.68 -6.57
CA GLU A 65 -7.98 6.12 -6.78
C GLU A 65 -7.65 6.92 -5.51
N ASP A 66 -7.82 6.33 -4.32
CA ASP A 66 -7.41 6.95 -3.07
C ASP A 66 -5.90 7.18 -3.02
N LEU A 67 -5.11 6.46 -3.84
CA LEU A 67 -3.67 6.66 -4.01
C LEU A 67 -3.31 7.68 -5.11
N TYR A 68 -4.25 8.40 -5.72
CA TYR A 68 -3.94 9.39 -6.78
C TYR A 68 -2.93 10.45 -6.32
N PHE A 69 -2.92 10.80 -5.02
CA PHE A 69 -1.92 11.70 -4.47
C PHE A 69 -0.50 11.13 -4.67
N THR A 70 -0.34 9.81 -4.60
CA THR A 70 0.94 9.12 -4.72
C THR A 70 1.44 8.95 -6.15
N GLU A 71 0.57 8.97 -7.16
CA GLU A 71 0.97 8.79 -8.58
C GLU A 71 1.92 9.89 -9.08
N SER A 72 1.95 11.03 -8.40
CA SER A 72 2.87 12.13 -8.69
C SER A 72 4.32 11.90 -8.22
N VAL A 73 4.61 10.79 -7.52
CA VAL A 73 5.88 10.60 -6.80
C VAL A 73 6.61 9.34 -7.25
N LYS A 74 7.92 9.50 -7.47
CA LYS A 74 8.82 8.44 -7.99
C LYS A 74 9.28 7.41 -6.94
N TRP A 75 8.96 7.60 -5.66
CA TRP A 75 9.56 6.84 -4.55
C TRP A 75 8.55 6.62 -3.41
N MET A 76 8.43 5.38 -2.92
CA MET A 76 7.70 5.01 -1.70
C MET A 76 8.62 4.15 -0.82
N GLU A 77 8.73 4.48 0.46
CA GLU A 77 9.44 3.67 1.45
C GLU A 77 8.41 2.90 2.28
N PHE A 78 8.56 1.58 2.40
CA PHE A 78 7.69 0.72 3.21
C PHE A 78 8.39 0.43 4.52
N LEU A 79 7.68 0.52 5.64
CA LEU A 79 8.23 0.22 6.97
C LEU A 79 8.18 -1.28 7.27
#